data_AF-A0A7T6ZD20-F1
#
_entry.id   AF-A0A7T6ZD20-F1
#
_cell.length_a   1.000
_cell.length_b   1.000
_cell.length_c   1.000
_cell.angle_alpha   90.00
_cell.angle_beta   90.00
_cell.angle_gamma   90.00
#
_symmetry.space_group_name_H-M   'P 1'
#
loop_
_entity.id
_entity.type
_entity.pdbx_description
1 polymer ?
#
loop_
_entity_poly.entity_id
_entity_poly.type
_entity_poly.pdbx_seq_one_letter_code
_entity_poly.pdbx_strand_id
1 'polypeptide(L)'
;MRVYTAVLNTAWKKDEALNAHEINILYTLRDEFGLTIRDHYLMESTIERFPQKGNKMHSTRHVDNSLKDLQLRGIVLRFKSDETYYVIPSDIVRVVRYEMGEELRNETYIQLLNNLNVSQLRSILSSMNINVSGKKDNLIERTLKYNILPSQALAHLSSSDLTQFLRTLEGVNISGTKEDKVQNIIDYFENITVRVDSDPTDERSIYYDFFEELASRNYKSLRTNKVIDKDVNVEKYFEEGTKYLFEKKLGLQIEEMPGSKHADGKIKMDAKTSLLWDNKSTEKPYTFPEEHVEQFLSYIRSEKTKVSMFVIIAHDFSPEAATQAQKLKVFSEGDTGVALIKAEDLKFVAENWKDYSGHKSPYFDLQVFNLTQVLDRKLLSSRMDWIIK
;
A
#
# COMPACT_ATOMS: atom_id res chain seq x y z
N MET A 1 11.60 33.91 14.15
CA MET A 1 12.98 33.37 14.10
C MET A 1 13.87 33.78 15.27
N ARG A 2 14.20 35.07 15.48
CA ARG A 2 15.14 35.50 16.56
C ARG A 2 14.82 34.95 17.96
N VAL A 3 13.53 34.93 18.33
CA VAL A 3 13.07 34.38 19.62
C VAL A 3 13.31 32.88 19.70
N TYR A 4 12.92 32.11 18.69
CA TYR A 4 13.14 30.66 18.63
C TYR A 4 14.62 30.31 18.73
N THR A 5 15.49 30.96 17.95
CA THR A 5 16.94 30.75 18.00
C THR A 5 17.53 31.06 19.38
N ALA A 6 17.01 32.07 20.08
CA ALA A 6 17.46 32.40 21.44
C ALA A 6 17.04 31.31 22.46
N VAL A 7 15.82 30.77 22.33
CA VAL A 7 15.33 29.67 23.18
C VAL A 7 16.12 28.39 22.89
N LEU A 8 16.31 28.04 21.62
CA LEU A 8 17.09 26.89 21.18
C LEU A 8 18.54 26.94 21.71
N ASN A 9 19.20 28.10 21.56
CA ASN A 9 20.51 28.33 22.15
C ASN A 9 20.53 28.13 23.67
N THR A 10 19.47 28.57 24.35
CA THR A 10 19.37 28.47 25.82
C THR A 10 19.16 27.03 26.26
N ALA A 11 18.33 26.26 25.54
CA ALA A 11 18.11 24.85 25.82
C ALA A 11 19.44 24.06 25.70
N TRP A 12 20.25 24.35 24.68
CA TRP A 12 21.56 23.73 24.49
C TRP A 12 22.68 24.25 25.41
N LYS A 13 22.45 25.29 26.23
CA LYS A 13 23.49 25.83 27.13
C LYS A 13 23.71 24.97 28.36
N LYS A 14 22.66 24.30 28.84
CA LYS A 14 22.67 23.67 30.16
C LYS A 14 23.24 22.27 30.13
N ASP A 15 22.88 21.48 29.12
CA ASP A 15 23.19 20.06 29.04
C ASP A 15 23.70 19.66 27.64
N GLU A 16 24.36 18.48 27.53
CA GLU A 16 24.77 17.90 26.24
C GLU A 16 23.62 17.18 25.51
N ALA A 17 22.44 17.11 26.13
CA ALA A 17 21.22 16.57 25.56
C ALA A 17 20.02 17.38 26.07
N LEU A 18 18.99 17.51 25.23
CA LEU A 18 17.73 18.14 25.61
C LEU A 18 16.89 17.15 26.42
N ASN A 19 16.31 17.62 27.53
CA ASN A 19 15.36 16.80 28.29
C ASN A 19 13.95 16.87 27.68
N ALA A 20 13.05 15.99 28.14
CA ALA A 20 11.70 15.89 27.59
C ALA A 20 10.88 17.20 27.69
N HIS A 21 11.07 17.99 28.74
CA HIS A 21 10.37 19.27 28.89
C HIS A 21 10.89 20.32 27.92
N GLU A 22 12.20 20.40 27.72
CA GLU A 22 12.83 21.30 26.75
C GLU A 22 12.42 20.96 25.32
N ILE A 23 12.38 19.67 24.99
CA ILE A 23 11.90 19.18 23.70
C ILE A 23 10.44 19.60 23.48
N ASN A 24 9.57 19.38 24.46
CA ASN A 24 8.16 19.76 24.35
C ASN A 24 7.98 21.28 24.17
N ILE A 25 8.74 22.10 24.88
CA ILE A 25 8.71 23.57 24.72
C ILE A 25 9.17 23.96 23.31
N LEU A 26 10.24 23.34 22.80
CA LEU A 26 10.74 23.61 21.45
C LEU A 26 9.73 23.16 20.39
N TYR A 27 8.99 22.08 20.62
CA TYR A 27 7.89 21.66 19.73
C TYR A 27 6.75 22.68 19.73
N THR A 28 6.22 23.05 20.89
CA THR A 28 5.14 24.05 20.97
C THR A 28 5.56 25.37 20.31
N LEU A 29 6.77 25.86 20.59
CA LEU A 29 7.25 27.10 19.97
C LEU A 29 7.46 26.96 18.46
N ARG A 30 7.93 25.80 18.00
CA ARG A 30 8.10 25.54 16.57
C ARG A 30 6.75 25.67 15.87
N ASP A 31 5.71 25.06 16.42
CA ASP A 31 4.36 25.06 15.86
C ASP A 31 3.75 26.47 15.88
N GLU A 32 3.86 27.20 17.00
CA GLU A 32 3.40 28.59 17.14
C GLU A 32 4.06 29.55 16.13
N PHE A 33 5.34 29.32 15.80
CA PHE A 33 6.06 30.11 14.80
C PHE A 33 5.92 29.57 13.36
N GLY A 34 5.19 28.49 13.14
CA GLY A 34 5.04 27.85 11.83
C GLY A 34 6.37 27.35 11.25
N LEU A 35 7.32 26.99 12.10
CA LEU A 35 8.64 26.51 11.70
C LEU A 35 8.59 25.00 11.38
N THR A 36 9.33 24.55 10.38
CA THR A 36 9.45 23.12 10.07
C THR A 36 10.53 22.47 10.96
N ILE A 37 10.55 21.13 11.03
CA ILE A 37 11.65 20.41 11.69
C ILE A 37 13.00 20.66 11.00
N ARG A 38 12.97 20.91 9.68
CA ARG A 38 14.15 21.29 8.92
C ARG A 38 14.66 22.68 9.32
N ASP A 39 13.76 23.64 9.52
CA ASP A 39 14.13 24.97 10.03
C ASP A 39 14.80 24.86 11.41
N HIS A 40 14.26 23.99 12.26
CA HIS A 40 14.88 23.67 13.53
C HIS A 40 16.32 23.15 13.35
N TYR A 41 16.54 22.12 12.53
CA TYR A 41 17.89 21.59 12.29
C TYR A 41 18.83 22.58 11.60
N LEU A 42 18.32 23.43 10.71
CA LEU A 42 19.11 24.49 10.10
C LEU A 42 19.56 25.50 11.18
N MET A 43 18.66 25.91 12.06
CA MET A 43 19.00 26.79 13.19
C MET A 43 19.96 26.11 14.16
N GLU A 44 19.78 24.82 14.48
CA GLU A 44 20.74 24.05 15.29
C GLU A 44 22.12 23.99 14.63
N SER A 45 22.18 23.84 13.31
CA SER A 45 23.44 23.83 12.57
C SER A 45 24.14 25.19 12.62
N THR A 46 23.39 26.30 12.56
CA THR A 46 23.98 27.65 12.72
C THR A 46 24.58 27.91 14.09
N ILE A 47 24.17 27.15 15.12
CA ILE A 47 24.70 27.23 16.48
C ILE A 47 25.65 26.07 16.80
N GLU A 48 26.14 25.38 15.76
CA GLU A 48 27.09 24.27 15.84
C GLU A 48 26.61 23.05 16.63
N ARG A 49 25.29 22.76 16.61
CA ARG A 49 24.69 21.64 17.34
C ARG A 49 24.18 20.50 16.48
N PHE A 50 24.02 20.71 15.18
CA PHE A 50 23.50 19.70 14.25
C PHE A 50 24.41 19.50 13.03
N PRO A 51 24.72 18.25 12.61
CA PRO A 51 24.17 16.97 13.11
C PRO A 51 24.76 16.47 14.44
N GLN A 52 25.92 17.00 14.85
CA GLN A 52 26.46 16.86 16.19
C GLN A 52 27.11 18.18 16.62
N LYS A 53 27.51 18.26 17.89
CA LYS A 53 28.33 19.36 18.42
C LYS A 53 29.54 19.63 17.51
N GLY A 54 29.70 20.88 17.08
CA GLY A 54 30.68 21.31 16.09
C GLY A 54 30.34 20.92 14.65
N ASN A 55 29.07 20.67 14.34
CA ASN A 55 28.56 20.23 13.04
C ASN A 55 29.25 18.98 12.48
N LYS A 56 29.72 18.09 13.36
CA LYS A 56 30.43 16.86 12.98
C LYS A 56 29.46 15.82 12.44
N MET A 57 29.83 15.19 11.32
CA MET A 57 29.03 14.12 10.72
C MET A 57 28.97 12.87 11.63
N HIS A 58 27.87 12.11 11.53
CA HIS A 58 27.74 10.82 12.19
C HIS A 58 28.72 9.78 11.61
N SER A 59 29.32 9.00 12.50
CA SER A 59 30.09 7.82 12.12
C SER A 59 29.13 6.65 11.86
N THR A 60 29.59 5.63 11.13
CA THR A 60 28.84 4.38 10.93
C THR A 60 28.38 3.77 12.26
N ARG A 61 29.25 3.80 13.28
CA ARG A 61 28.92 3.30 14.62
C ARG A 61 27.77 4.07 15.28
N HIS A 62 27.69 5.40 15.06
CA HIS A 62 26.57 6.20 15.57
C HIS A 62 25.27 5.78 14.89
N VAL A 63 25.29 5.62 13.56
CA VAL A 63 24.13 5.17 12.78
C VAL A 63 23.67 3.78 13.22
N ASP A 64 24.59 2.82 13.37
CA ASP A 64 24.28 1.46 13.83
C ASP A 64 23.64 1.43 15.22
N ASN A 65 24.11 2.28 16.14
CA ASN A 65 23.53 2.39 17.47
C ASN A 65 22.14 3.00 17.43
N SER A 66 21.91 4.04 16.62
CA SER A 66 20.59 4.62 16.42
C SER A 66 19.63 3.62 15.79
N LEU A 67 20.06 2.83 14.80
CA LEU A 67 19.23 1.78 14.18
C LEU A 67 18.85 0.70 15.20
N LYS A 68 19.76 0.31 16.10
CA LYS A 68 19.45 -0.61 17.20
C LYS A 68 18.42 -0.04 18.18
N ASP A 69 18.56 1.23 18.57
CA ASP A 69 17.59 1.89 19.45
C ASP A 69 16.21 1.99 18.80
N LEU A 70 16.13 2.41 17.54
CA LEU A 70 14.89 2.45 16.76
C LEU A 70 14.27 1.06 16.63
N GLN A 71 15.08 0.02 16.46
CA GLN A 71 14.61 -1.36 16.41
C GLN A 71 14.05 -1.83 17.76
N LEU A 72 14.74 -1.53 18.87
CA LEU A 72 14.27 -1.86 20.22
C LEU A 72 12.94 -1.16 20.57
N ARG A 73 12.71 0.02 20.00
CA ARG A 73 11.45 0.78 20.14
C ARG A 73 10.35 0.34 19.16
N GLY A 74 10.63 -0.60 18.26
CA GLY A 74 9.67 -1.08 17.26
C GLY A 74 9.40 -0.09 16.12
N ILE A 75 10.23 0.94 15.94
CA ILE A 75 10.06 1.95 14.88
C ILE A 75 10.58 1.42 13.53
N VAL A 76 11.63 0.60 13.56
CA VAL A 76 12.20 -0.04 12.37
C VAL A 76 12.34 -1.54 12.58
N LEU A 77 12.09 -2.31 11.54
CA LEU A 77 12.32 -3.74 11.48
C LEU A 77 13.54 -4.02 10.60
N ARG A 78 14.44 -4.86 11.11
CA ARG A 78 15.65 -5.27 10.39
C ARG A 78 15.40 -6.59 9.68
N PHE A 79 15.59 -6.60 8.38
CA PHE A 79 15.52 -7.80 7.54
C PHE A 79 16.90 -8.12 6.97
N LYS A 80 17.10 -9.41 6.65
CA LYS A 80 18.31 -9.89 5.99
C LYS A 80 17.92 -10.97 4.99
N SER A 81 18.02 -10.62 3.70
CA SER A 81 18.10 -11.58 2.60
C SER A 81 19.57 -11.66 2.18
N ASP A 82 19.96 -11.00 1.09
CA ASP A 82 21.33 -10.88 0.60
C ASP A 82 22.06 -9.65 1.19
N GLU A 83 21.32 -8.56 1.41
CA GLU A 83 21.79 -7.37 2.11
C GLU A 83 20.95 -7.12 3.39
N THR A 84 21.54 -6.37 4.34
CA THR A 84 20.78 -5.92 5.51
C THR A 84 20.02 -4.65 5.15
N TYR A 85 18.70 -4.68 5.30
CA TYR A 85 17.86 -3.51 5.10
C TYR A 85 16.90 -3.32 6.27
N TYR A 86 16.41 -2.09 6.40
CA TYR A 86 15.51 -1.67 7.48
C TYR A 86 14.20 -1.17 6.86
N VAL A 87 13.08 -1.57 7.45
CA VAL A 87 11.75 -1.20 6.99
C VAL A 87 10.98 -0.57 8.13
N ILE A 88 10.30 0.54 7.88
CA ILE A 88 9.31 1.10 8.81
C ILE A 88 7.99 0.34 8.58
N PRO A 89 7.40 -0.28 9.62
CA PRO A 89 6.11 -0.95 9.50
C PRO A 89 5.02 -0.06 8.91
N SER A 90 4.18 -0.63 8.04
CA SER A 90 3.15 0.10 7.28
C SER A 90 2.07 0.73 8.17
N ASP A 91 1.84 0.17 9.36
CA ASP A 91 0.90 0.67 10.37
C ASP A 91 1.39 1.94 11.07
N ILE A 92 2.71 2.17 11.17
CA ILE A 92 3.27 3.37 11.82
C ILE A 92 3.91 4.36 10.84
N VAL A 93 4.08 3.98 9.57
CA VAL A 93 4.78 4.81 8.57
C VAL A 93 4.22 6.24 8.47
N ARG A 94 2.89 6.39 8.63
CA ARG A 94 2.21 7.69 8.61
C ARG A 94 2.64 8.57 9.78
N VAL A 95 2.63 8.00 11.00
CA VAL A 95 3.02 8.71 12.22
C VAL A 95 4.50 9.08 12.15
N VAL A 96 5.36 8.15 11.75
CA VAL A 96 6.80 8.40 11.62
C VAL A 96 7.06 9.52 10.60
N ARG A 97 6.40 9.50 9.44
CA ARG A 97 6.55 10.54 8.42
C ARG A 97 6.15 11.92 8.96
N TYR A 98 4.99 12.00 9.64
CA TYR A 98 4.51 13.23 10.25
C TYR A 98 5.48 13.78 11.29
N GLU A 99 5.99 12.94 12.20
CA GLU A 99 6.99 13.33 13.20
C GLU A 99 8.31 13.79 12.57
N MET A 100 8.67 13.21 11.41
CA MET A 100 9.82 13.63 10.61
C MET A 100 9.57 14.91 9.81
N GLY A 101 8.40 15.55 9.95
CA GLY A 101 8.04 16.80 9.30
C GLY A 101 7.76 16.64 7.80
N GLU A 102 7.36 15.46 7.36
CA GLU A 102 6.92 15.17 6.01
C GLU A 102 5.41 14.84 6.00
N GLU A 103 4.69 15.25 4.95
CA GLU A 103 3.24 14.99 4.84
C GLU A 103 2.89 14.04 3.69
N LEU A 104 3.65 14.10 2.59
CA LEU A 104 3.48 13.24 1.41
C LEU A 104 4.83 12.77 0.90
N ARG A 105 4.86 11.59 0.25
CA ARG A 105 6.03 11.16 -0.54
C ARG A 105 6.30 12.16 -1.66
N ASN A 106 7.56 12.33 -2.05
CA ASN A 106 7.95 13.30 -3.08
C ASN A 106 7.20 13.09 -4.41
N GLU A 107 7.05 11.84 -4.85
CA GLU A 107 6.36 11.50 -6.10
C GLU A 107 4.88 11.90 -6.02
N THR A 108 4.25 11.58 -4.90
CA THR A 108 2.85 11.92 -4.61
C THR A 108 2.66 13.44 -4.49
N TYR A 109 3.60 14.15 -3.88
CA TYR A 109 3.52 15.60 -3.78
C TYR A 109 3.74 16.28 -5.13
N ILE A 110 4.62 15.77 -5.97
CA ILE A 110 4.77 16.19 -7.38
C ILE A 110 3.43 16.02 -8.12
N GLN A 111 2.73 14.90 -7.92
CA GLN A 111 1.41 14.71 -8.52
C GLN A 111 0.41 15.75 -8.02
N LEU A 112 0.37 16.06 -6.72
CA LEU A 112 -0.48 17.12 -6.17
C LEU A 112 -0.18 18.47 -6.82
N LEU A 113 1.10 18.88 -6.86
CA LEU A 113 1.51 20.15 -7.45
C LEU A 113 1.22 20.21 -8.95
N ASN A 114 1.27 19.07 -9.65
CA ASN A 114 0.88 18.96 -11.05
C ASN A 114 -0.63 19.13 -11.27
N ASN A 115 -1.47 18.93 -10.27
CA ASN A 115 -2.90 19.23 -10.39
C ASN A 115 -3.22 20.72 -10.16
N LEU A 116 -2.28 21.49 -9.58
CA LEU A 116 -2.42 22.93 -9.45
C LEU A 116 -2.15 23.65 -10.78
N ASN A 117 -2.84 24.75 -11.01
CA ASN A 117 -2.59 25.63 -12.15
C ASN A 117 -1.40 26.58 -11.88
N VAL A 118 -0.87 27.20 -12.94
CA VAL A 118 0.32 28.07 -12.84
C VAL A 118 0.07 29.27 -11.92
N SER A 119 -1.13 29.85 -11.92
CA SER A 119 -1.47 30.96 -11.01
C SER A 119 -1.44 30.54 -9.54
N GLN A 120 -1.94 29.35 -9.21
CA GLN A 120 -1.92 28.81 -7.85
C GLN A 120 -0.48 28.56 -7.39
N LEU A 121 0.35 27.94 -8.23
CA LEU A 121 1.78 27.72 -7.93
C LEU A 121 2.54 29.04 -7.73
N ARG A 122 2.25 30.06 -8.55
CA ARG A 122 2.83 31.40 -8.36
C ARG A 122 2.35 32.05 -7.06
N SER A 123 1.08 31.88 -6.70
CA SER A 123 0.54 32.39 -5.42
C SER A 123 1.28 31.81 -4.22
N ILE A 124 1.51 30.49 -4.24
CA ILE A 124 2.25 29.76 -3.19
C ILE A 124 3.67 30.30 -3.03
N LEU A 125 4.41 30.45 -4.14
CA LEU A 125 5.79 30.94 -4.08
C LEU A 125 5.86 32.43 -3.72
N SER A 126 4.92 33.24 -4.25
CA SER A 126 4.88 34.67 -3.99
C SER A 126 4.56 35.00 -2.53
N SER A 127 3.68 34.23 -1.87
CA SER A 127 3.36 34.44 -0.45
C SER A 127 4.56 34.22 0.46
N MET A 128 5.56 33.48 -0.02
CA MET A 128 6.81 33.19 0.69
C MET A 128 8.00 34.03 0.19
N ASN A 129 7.76 35.05 -0.65
CA ASN A 129 8.79 35.87 -1.29
C ASN A 129 9.81 35.06 -2.10
N ILE A 130 9.39 33.94 -2.68
CA ILE A 130 10.20 33.09 -3.55
C ILE A 130 9.97 33.49 -5.00
N ASN A 131 11.02 33.37 -5.83
CA ASN A 131 10.95 33.71 -7.25
C ASN A 131 9.85 32.91 -7.98
N VAL A 132 8.99 33.60 -8.74
CA VAL A 132 7.81 33.05 -9.46
C VAL A 132 8.00 32.90 -10.97
N SER A 133 9.20 33.16 -11.48
CA SER A 133 9.53 33.05 -12.91
C SER A 133 9.69 31.59 -13.35
N GLY A 134 9.48 31.37 -14.66
CA GLY A 134 9.61 30.06 -15.30
C GLY A 134 8.28 29.41 -15.68
N LYS A 135 8.39 28.20 -16.25
CA LYS A 135 7.26 27.33 -16.59
C LYS A 135 6.83 26.51 -15.36
N LYS A 136 5.68 25.83 -15.44
CA LYS A 136 5.10 25.04 -14.36
C LYS A 136 6.11 24.14 -13.63
N ASP A 137 6.88 23.36 -14.37
CA ASP A 137 7.87 22.43 -13.79
C ASP A 137 8.93 23.15 -12.95
N ASN A 138 9.35 24.36 -13.35
CA ASN A 138 10.29 25.17 -12.58
C ASN A 138 9.69 25.64 -11.27
N LEU A 139 8.37 25.91 -11.24
CA LEU A 139 7.67 26.32 -10.02
C LEU A 139 7.53 25.12 -9.08
N ILE A 140 7.19 23.94 -9.61
CA ILE A 140 7.11 22.69 -8.84
C ILE A 140 8.47 22.33 -8.24
N GLU A 141 9.52 22.31 -9.07
CA GLU A 141 10.89 22.05 -8.61
C GLU A 141 11.30 23.03 -7.51
N ARG A 142 10.92 24.30 -7.64
CA ARG A 142 11.19 25.32 -6.63
C ARG A 142 10.41 25.08 -5.35
N THR A 143 9.13 24.72 -5.42
CA THR A 143 8.33 24.36 -4.23
C THR A 143 9.00 23.23 -3.44
N LEU A 144 9.48 22.19 -4.13
CA LEU A 144 10.20 21.07 -3.52
C LEU A 144 11.57 21.49 -2.98
N LYS A 145 12.33 22.27 -3.75
CA LYS A 145 13.67 22.74 -3.39
C LYS A 145 13.66 23.60 -2.13
N TYR A 146 12.63 24.42 -1.95
CA TYR A 146 12.42 25.23 -0.75
C TYR A 146 11.71 24.46 0.38
N ASN A 147 11.44 23.17 0.19
CA ASN A 147 10.87 22.28 1.21
C ASN A 147 9.53 22.79 1.75
N ILE A 148 8.73 23.41 0.89
CA ILE A 148 7.38 23.87 1.23
C ILE A 148 6.51 22.63 1.41
N LEU A 149 5.86 22.49 2.57
CA LEU A 149 5.00 21.35 2.84
C LEU A 149 3.67 21.44 2.07
N PRO A 150 3.02 20.30 1.75
CA PRO A 150 1.68 20.29 1.16
C PRO A 150 0.68 21.19 1.88
N SER A 151 0.60 21.12 3.21
CA SER A 151 -0.28 21.94 4.04
C SER A 151 0.03 23.43 3.91
N GLN A 152 1.32 23.80 3.97
CA GLN A 152 1.78 25.19 3.81
C GLN A 152 1.44 25.73 2.42
N ALA A 153 1.71 24.95 1.37
CA ALA A 153 1.37 25.30 0.00
C ALA A 153 -0.15 25.52 -0.15
N LEU A 154 -0.96 24.56 0.28
CA LEU A 154 -2.41 24.63 0.14
C LEU A 154 -3.04 25.73 1.03
N ALA A 155 -2.46 26.01 2.20
CA ALA A 155 -2.91 27.06 3.12
C ALA A 155 -2.82 28.46 2.49
N HIS A 156 -1.98 28.66 1.46
CA HIS A 156 -1.91 29.93 0.72
C HIS A 156 -2.94 30.07 -0.40
N LEU A 157 -3.69 29.02 -0.70
CA LEU A 157 -4.78 29.09 -1.66
C LEU A 157 -6.06 29.66 -1.00
N SER A 158 -6.92 30.26 -1.81
CA SER A 158 -8.22 30.72 -1.33
C SER A 158 -9.14 29.54 -1.03
N SER A 159 -10.13 29.71 -0.15
CA SER A 159 -11.11 28.65 0.14
C SER A 159 -11.90 28.24 -1.12
N SER A 160 -12.11 29.18 -2.07
CA SER A 160 -12.70 28.90 -3.38
C SER A 160 -11.78 28.07 -4.27
N ASP A 161 -10.48 28.36 -4.29
CA ASP A 161 -9.50 27.57 -5.07
C ASP A 161 -9.42 26.14 -4.55
N LEU A 162 -9.40 25.97 -3.23
CA LEU A 162 -9.40 24.65 -2.59
C LEU A 162 -10.68 23.87 -2.91
N THR A 163 -11.85 24.52 -2.89
CA THR A 163 -13.11 23.90 -3.32
C THR A 163 -13.10 23.53 -4.80
N GLN A 164 -12.55 24.38 -5.66
CA GLN A 164 -12.43 24.06 -7.09
C GLN A 164 -11.48 22.88 -7.31
N PHE A 165 -10.35 22.84 -6.59
CA PHE A 165 -9.42 21.73 -6.66
C PHE A 165 -10.09 20.42 -6.17
N LEU A 166 -10.74 20.44 -5.01
CA LEU A 166 -11.47 19.29 -4.48
C LEU A 166 -12.54 18.74 -5.44
N ARG A 167 -13.21 19.60 -6.23
CA ARG A 167 -14.17 19.16 -7.26
C ARG A 167 -13.55 18.36 -8.40
N THR A 168 -12.24 18.49 -8.61
CA THR A 168 -11.51 17.67 -9.60
C THR A 168 -11.12 16.30 -9.08
N LEU A 169 -11.24 16.08 -7.75
CA LEU A 169 -10.87 14.84 -7.08
C LEU A 169 -12.12 14.01 -6.83
N GLU A 170 -12.15 12.78 -7.34
CA GLU A 170 -13.29 11.89 -7.15
C GLU A 170 -13.34 11.30 -5.73
N GLY A 171 -14.55 11.21 -5.17
CA GLY A 171 -14.77 10.57 -3.86
C GLY A 171 -14.28 11.37 -2.65
N VAL A 172 -13.89 12.64 -2.82
CA VAL A 172 -13.40 13.50 -1.73
C VAL A 172 -14.52 14.42 -1.21
N ASN A 173 -14.55 14.66 0.11
CA ASN A 173 -15.47 15.64 0.69
C ASN A 173 -15.04 17.08 0.32
N ILE A 174 -15.96 17.85 -0.24
CA ILE A 174 -15.74 19.22 -0.75
C ILE A 174 -16.12 20.28 0.30
N SER A 175 -16.93 19.91 1.29
CA SER A 175 -17.41 20.80 2.34
C SER A 175 -16.46 20.84 3.55
N GLY A 176 -16.57 21.88 4.38
CA GLY A 176 -15.74 22.07 5.58
C GLY A 176 -15.05 23.43 5.65
N THR A 177 -14.28 23.61 6.73
CA THR A 177 -13.38 24.74 6.94
C THR A 177 -12.23 24.75 5.90
N LYS A 178 -11.41 25.79 5.90
CA LYS A 178 -10.26 25.85 4.98
C LYS A 178 -9.26 24.74 5.32
N GLU A 179 -9.06 24.51 6.60
CA GLU A 179 -8.20 23.51 7.20
C GLU A 179 -8.68 22.10 6.84
N ASP A 180 -10.00 21.83 6.96
CA ASP A 180 -10.59 20.55 6.54
C ASP A 180 -10.34 20.28 5.06
N LYS A 181 -10.46 21.32 4.22
CA LYS A 181 -10.23 21.18 2.77
C LYS A 181 -8.77 20.88 2.44
N VAL A 182 -7.82 21.52 3.14
CA VAL A 182 -6.39 21.21 3.01
C VAL A 182 -6.15 19.75 3.37
N GLN A 183 -6.67 19.30 4.51
CA GLN A 183 -6.49 17.93 4.96
C GLN A 183 -7.12 16.92 4.00
N ASN A 184 -8.33 17.17 3.49
CA ASN A 184 -9.00 16.31 2.52
C ASN A 184 -8.18 16.13 1.23
N ILE A 185 -7.48 17.17 0.76
CA ILE A 185 -6.59 17.09 -0.41
C ILE A 185 -5.36 16.23 -0.06
N ILE A 186 -4.70 16.49 1.07
CA ILE A 186 -3.53 15.72 1.51
C ILE A 186 -3.89 14.24 1.66
N ASP A 187 -4.99 13.94 2.35
CA ASP A 187 -5.49 12.58 2.54
C ASP A 187 -5.81 11.91 1.20
N TYR A 188 -6.37 12.62 0.22
CA TYR A 188 -6.61 12.06 -1.12
C TYR A 188 -5.29 11.62 -1.77
N PHE A 189 -4.30 12.52 -1.83
CA PHE A 189 -3.01 12.23 -2.45
C PHE A 189 -2.23 11.17 -1.66
N GLU A 190 -2.32 11.14 -0.33
CA GLU A 190 -1.73 10.08 0.51
C GLU A 190 -2.25 8.68 0.11
N ASN A 191 -3.53 8.59 -0.27
CA ASN A 191 -4.17 7.35 -0.72
C ASN A 191 -3.97 7.04 -2.23
N ILE A 192 -3.36 7.94 -3.00
CA ILE A 192 -2.92 7.61 -4.36
C ILE A 192 -1.76 6.63 -4.24
N THR A 193 -2.02 5.39 -4.63
CA THR A 193 -1.00 4.37 -4.63
C THR A 193 -0.31 4.42 -5.97
N VAL A 194 0.93 4.93 -5.98
CA VAL A 194 1.82 4.83 -7.13
C VAL A 194 2.28 3.37 -7.22
N ARG A 195 1.43 2.46 -7.71
CA ARG A 195 1.84 1.11 -8.14
C ARG A 195 2.16 1.22 -9.63
N VAL A 196 3.44 1.04 -9.98
CA VAL A 196 4.02 1.33 -11.31
C VAL A 196 4.47 0.02 -11.96
N ASP A 197 3.65 -1.03 -11.88
CA ASP A 197 3.95 -2.31 -12.53
C ASP A 197 2.89 -2.70 -13.58
N SER A 198 1.94 -1.81 -13.89
CA SER A 198 0.88 -2.09 -14.84
C SER A 198 1.47 -2.32 -16.24
N ASP A 199 1.35 -3.55 -16.75
CA ASP A 199 1.64 -3.88 -18.14
C ASP A 199 0.65 -3.12 -19.03
N PRO A 200 1.10 -2.13 -19.82
CA PRO A 200 0.21 -1.30 -20.62
C PRO A 200 -0.43 -2.08 -21.79
N THR A 201 -0.02 -3.32 -22.03
CA THR A 201 -0.54 -4.17 -23.10
C THR A 201 -1.69 -5.09 -22.65
N ASP A 202 -1.94 -5.21 -21.34
CA ASP A 202 -3.01 -6.02 -20.78
C ASP A 202 -3.80 -5.19 -19.75
N GLU A 203 -5.03 -4.82 -20.12
CA GLU A 203 -5.92 -4.01 -19.27
C GLU A 203 -6.15 -4.63 -17.89
N ARG A 204 -6.02 -5.96 -17.75
CA ARG A 204 -6.21 -6.66 -16.48
C ARG A 204 -5.06 -6.43 -15.49
N SER A 205 -3.91 -5.96 -15.96
CA SER A 205 -2.76 -5.70 -15.12
C SER A 205 -3.05 -4.68 -14.03
N ILE A 206 -3.86 -3.66 -14.30
CA ILE A 206 -4.25 -2.67 -13.28
C ILE A 206 -5.08 -3.32 -12.16
N TYR A 207 -5.90 -4.32 -12.49
CA TYR A 207 -6.70 -5.04 -11.49
C TYR A 207 -5.81 -5.91 -10.61
N TYR A 208 -4.73 -6.48 -11.16
CA TYR A 208 -3.72 -7.18 -10.38
C TYR A 208 -2.94 -6.23 -9.45
N ASP A 209 -2.63 -5.02 -9.92
CA ASP A 209 -1.97 -4.03 -9.07
C ASP A 209 -2.83 -3.68 -7.86
N PHE A 210 -4.15 -3.61 -8.01
CA PHE A 210 -5.12 -3.32 -6.95
C PHE A 210 -5.87 -4.57 -6.42
N PHE A 211 -5.23 -5.75 -6.50
CA PHE A 211 -5.87 -7.03 -6.22
C PHE A 211 -6.45 -7.15 -4.81
N GLU A 212 -5.72 -6.67 -3.80
CA GLU A 212 -6.14 -6.71 -2.40
C GLU A 212 -7.28 -5.72 -2.13
N GLU A 213 -7.20 -4.53 -2.74
CA GLU A 213 -8.23 -3.50 -2.66
C GLU A 213 -9.54 -3.96 -3.31
N LEU A 214 -9.47 -4.69 -4.43
CA LEU A 214 -10.61 -5.33 -5.08
C LEU A 214 -11.22 -6.44 -4.20
N ALA A 215 -10.38 -7.27 -3.58
CA ALA A 215 -10.84 -8.33 -2.68
C ALA A 215 -11.56 -7.79 -1.43
N SER A 216 -11.08 -6.66 -0.89
CA SER A 216 -11.59 -6.03 0.34
C SER A 216 -12.68 -4.99 0.11
N ARG A 217 -13.04 -4.73 -1.16
CA ARG A 217 -13.96 -3.65 -1.55
C ARG A 217 -13.53 -2.28 -1.03
N ASN A 218 -12.24 -1.96 -1.09
CA ASN A 218 -11.72 -0.65 -0.70
C ASN A 218 -12.09 0.42 -1.75
N TYR A 219 -13.37 0.81 -1.80
CA TYR A 219 -13.89 1.74 -2.81
C TYR A 219 -13.16 3.08 -2.82
N LYS A 220 -12.72 3.56 -1.66
CA LYS A 220 -11.97 4.82 -1.55
C LYS A 220 -10.68 4.73 -2.37
N SER A 221 -9.87 3.70 -2.15
CA SER A 221 -8.63 3.50 -2.90
C SER A 221 -8.91 3.24 -4.38
N LEU A 222 -9.88 2.37 -4.70
CA LEU A 222 -10.19 1.97 -6.07
C LEU A 222 -10.68 3.14 -6.94
N ARG A 223 -11.54 4.02 -6.41
CA ARG A 223 -12.00 5.23 -7.12
C ARG A 223 -10.90 6.29 -7.22
N THR A 224 -10.16 6.50 -6.12
CA THR A 224 -9.03 7.45 -6.09
C THR A 224 -8.01 7.13 -7.19
N ASN A 225 -7.73 5.84 -7.41
CA ASN A 225 -6.79 5.36 -8.40
C ASN A 225 -7.45 5.01 -9.75
N LYS A 226 -8.73 5.37 -9.96
CA LYS A 226 -9.49 5.16 -11.20
C LYS A 226 -9.50 3.71 -11.71
N VAL A 227 -9.45 2.76 -10.77
CA VAL A 227 -9.58 1.33 -11.06
C VAL A 227 -11.04 0.97 -11.33
N ILE A 228 -11.96 1.64 -10.62
CA ILE A 228 -13.41 1.48 -10.80
C ILE A 228 -14.09 2.82 -11.03
N ASP A 229 -15.08 2.82 -11.91
CA ASP A 229 -16.05 3.92 -12.04
C ASP A 229 -17.32 3.66 -11.20
N LYS A 230 -17.66 2.39 -10.97
CA LYS A 230 -18.87 1.94 -10.28
C LYS A 230 -18.58 0.74 -9.38
N ASP A 231 -19.16 0.73 -8.19
CA ASP A 231 -18.95 -0.32 -7.18
C ASP A 231 -19.36 -1.71 -7.68
N VAL A 232 -20.38 -1.78 -8.55
CA VAL A 232 -20.85 -3.04 -9.15
C VAL A 232 -19.78 -3.76 -9.98
N ASN A 233 -18.73 -3.05 -10.41
CA ASN A 233 -17.67 -3.65 -11.22
C ASN A 233 -16.59 -4.34 -10.38
N VAL A 234 -16.57 -4.17 -9.06
CA VAL A 234 -15.48 -4.68 -8.20
C VAL A 234 -15.32 -6.19 -8.28
N GLU A 235 -16.42 -6.95 -8.22
CA GLU A 235 -16.38 -8.42 -8.32
C GLU A 235 -15.78 -8.87 -9.65
N LYS A 236 -16.31 -8.34 -10.76
CA LYS A 236 -15.80 -8.61 -12.11
C LYS A 236 -14.31 -8.28 -12.24
N TYR A 237 -13.87 -7.14 -11.73
CA TYR A 237 -12.46 -6.74 -11.84
C TYR A 237 -11.56 -7.59 -10.94
N PHE A 238 -12.07 -8.06 -9.80
CA PHE A 238 -11.34 -9.02 -8.97
C PHE A 238 -11.12 -10.36 -9.69
N GLU A 239 -12.14 -10.86 -10.38
CA GLU A 239 -12.04 -12.06 -11.24
C GLU A 239 -11.00 -11.84 -12.35
N GLU A 240 -11.07 -10.72 -13.07
CA GLU A 240 -10.11 -10.40 -14.15
C GLU A 240 -8.66 -10.26 -13.64
N GLY A 241 -8.46 -9.64 -12.48
CA GLY A 241 -7.15 -9.59 -11.81
C GLY A 241 -6.64 -10.99 -11.42
N THR A 242 -7.54 -11.90 -11.04
CA THR A 242 -7.21 -13.30 -10.72
C THR A 242 -6.81 -14.07 -11.97
N LYS A 243 -7.51 -13.87 -13.09
CA LYS A 243 -7.14 -14.46 -14.38
C LYS A 243 -5.75 -13.99 -14.82
N TYR A 244 -5.48 -12.69 -14.73
CA TYR A 244 -4.16 -12.14 -15.00
C TYR A 244 -3.07 -12.74 -14.10
N LEU A 245 -3.36 -12.91 -12.79
CA LEU A 245 -2.45 -13.56 -11.85
C LEU A 245 -2.09 -14.99 -12.29
N PHE A 246 -3.08 -15.83 -12.56
CA PHE A 246 -2.84 -17.21 -12.99
C PHE A 246 -2.12 -17.28 -14.35
N GLU A 247 -2.55 -16.50 -15.34
CA GLU A 247 -1.96 -16.54 -16.69
C GLU A 247 -0.57 -15.93 -16.77
N LYS A 248 -0.40 -14.70 -16.26
CA LYS A 248 0.80 -13.91 -16.50
C LYS A 248 1.85 -14.07 -15.42
N LYS A 249 1.43 -14.19 -14.15
CA LYS A 249 2.36 -14.28 -13.02
C LYS A 249 2.74 -15.73 -12.69
N LEU A 250 1.78 -16.64 -12.76
CA LEU A 250 2.02 -18.08 -12.56
C LEU A 250 2.30 -18.86 -13.86
N GLY A 251 2.02 -18.26 -15.03
CA GLY A 251 2.32 -18.90 -16.33
C GLY A 251 1.41 -20.08 -16.67
N LEU A 252 0.18 -20.08 -16.14
CA LEU A 252 -0.77 -21.17 -16.28
C LEU A 252 -1.76 -20.90 -17.42
N GLN A 253 -2.26 -21.97 -18.04
CA GLN A 253 -3.27 -21.86 -19.08
C GLN A 253 -4.68 -21.98 -18.47
N ILE A 254 -5.48 -20.93 -18.57
CA ILE A 254 -6.88 -20.92 -18.16
C ILE A 254 -7.74 -21.56 -19.26
N GLU A 255 -8.73 -22.35 -18.86
CA GLU A 255 -9.80 -22.82 -19.75
C GLU A 255 -11.05 -21.94 -19.60
N GLU A 256 -11.57 -21.46 -20.73
CA GLU A 256 -12.86 -20.77 -20.74
C GLU A 256 -14.00 -21.74 -20.44
N MET A 257 -14.94 -21.29 -19.61
CA MET A 257 -16.15 -22.04 -19.28
C MET A 257 -17.37 -21.33 -19.88
N PRO A 258 -18.25 -22.04 -20.61
CA PRO A 258 -19.40 -21.42 -21.23
C PRO A 258 -20.55 -21.20 -20.23
N GLY A 259 -21.28 -20.10 -20.43
CA GLY A 259 -22.48 -19.79 -19.65
C GLY A 259 -22.20 -18.88 -18.46
N SER A 260 -23.02 -19.00 -17.42
CA SER A 260 -22.92 -18.19 -16.20
C SER A 260 -23.09 -19.01 -14.92
N LYS A 261 -23.13 -20.34 -15.05
CA LYS A 261 -23.32 -21.30 -13.95
C LYS A 261 -22.05 -22.14 -13.80
N HIS A 262 -20.95 -21.48 -13.55
CA HIS A 262 -19.64 -22.08 -13.36
C HIS A 262 -18.85 -21.27 -12.32
N ALA A 263 -17.73 -21.82 -11.87
CA ALA A 263 -16.79 -21.09 -11.03
C ALA A 263 -16.13 -19.94 -11.82
N ASP A 264 -15.46 -18.99 -11.15
CA ASP A 264 -14.89 -17.82 -11.84
C ASP A 264 -13.72 -18.17 -12.76
N GLY A 265 -13.08 -19.32 -12.55
CA GLY A 265 -12.26 -19.92 -13.57
C GLY A 265 -11.82 -21.35 -13.33
N LYS A 266 -11.10 -21.87 -14.33
CA LYS A 266 -10.65 -23.26 -14.42
C LYS A 266 -9.26 -23.36 -15.02
N ILE A 267 -8.43 -24.22 -14.44
CA ILE A 267 -7.15 -24.65 -15.03
C ILE A 267 -7.16 -26.16 -15.14
N LYS A 268 -6.82 -26.67 -16.32
CA LYS A 268 -6.63 -28.10 -16.52
C LYS A 268 -5.24 -28.50 -16.03
N MET A 269 -5.19 -29.44 -15.08
CA MET A 269 -3.93 -29.91 -14.51
C MET A 269 -3.36 -31.06 -15.35
N ASP A 270 -4.23 -31.98 -15.77
CA ASP A 270 -3.88 -33.09 -16.67
C ASP A 270 -5.11 -33.52 -17.50
N ALA A 271 -5.01 -34.63 -18.23
CA ALA A 271 -6.10 -35.13 -19.06
C ALA A 271 -7.40 -35.47 -18.29
N LYS A 272 -7.30 -35.74 -16.98
CA LYS A 272 -8.37 -36.24 -16.11
C LYS A 272 -8.72 -35.29 -14.97
N THR A 273 -7.82 -34.38 -14.59
CA THR A 273 -7.99 -33.51 -13.42
C THR A 273 -7.95 -32.02 -13.74
N SER A 274 -8.69 -31.25 -12.95
CA SER A 274 -8.78 -29.79 -13.06
C SER A 274 -8.80 -29.10 -11.69
N LEU A 275 -8.30 -27.87 -11.66
CA LEU A 275 -8.49 -26.90 -10.60
C LEU A 275 -9.65 -25.98 -10.99
N LEU A 276 -10.53 -25.70 -10.04
CA LEU A 276 -11.51 -24.61 -10.12
C LEU A 276 -11.18 -23.53 -9.07
N TRP A 277 -11.51 -22.28 -9.35
CA TRP A 277 -11.48 -21.25 -8.31
C TRP A 277 -12.68 -20.32 -8.36
N ASP A 278 -12.95 -19.69 -7.23
CA ASP A 278 -14.02 -18.71 -7.05
C ASP A 278 -13.53 -17.54 -6.18
N ASN A 279 -13.88 -16.33 -6.59
CA ASN A 279 -13.49 -15.07 -6.01
C ASN A 279 -14.62 -14.53 -5.12
N LYS A 280 -14.29 -14.16 -3.88
CA LYS A 280 -15.22 -13.55 -2.95
C LYS A 280 -14.68 -12.21 -2.47
N SER A 281 -15.13 -11.16 -3.16
CA SER A 281 -14.90 -9.78 -2.74
C SER A 281 -15.89 -9.40 -1.64
N THR A 282 -15.41 -9.02 -0.46
CA THR A 282 -16.23 -8.67 0.71
C THR A 282 -15.57 -7.54 1.51
N GLU A 283 -16.33 -6.78 2.31
CA GLU A 283 -15.76 -5.79 3.25
C GLU A 283 -15.41 -6.40 4.62
N LYS A 284 -16.02 -7.54 4.95
CA LYS A 284 -15.81 -8.29 6.19
C LYS A 284 -15.25 -9.68 5.89
N PRO A 285 -14.54 -10.32 6.83
CA PRO A 285 -14.03 -11.67 6.64
C PRO A 285 -15.11 -12.62 6.12
N TYR A 286 -14.80 -13.32 5.04
CA TYR A 286 -15.73 -14.20 4.35
C TYR A 286 -16.04 -15.42 5.23
N THR A 287 -17.32 -15.66 5.48
CA THR A 287 -17.79 -16.71 6.40
C THR A 287 -18.02 -18.06 5.73
N PHE A 288 -17.98 -18.10 4.39
CA PHE A 288 -18.32 -19.27 3.59
C PHE A 288 -19.71 -19.85 3.91
N PRO A 289 -20.80 -19.11 3.59
CA PRO A 289 -22.15 -19.52 3.92
C PRO A 289 -22.58 -20.81 3.20
N GLU A 290 -23.59 -21.48 3.76
CA GLU A 290 -24.11 -22.76 3.25
C GLU A 290 -24.53 -22.70 1.77
N GLU A 291 -25.13 -21.59 1.34
CA GLU A 291 -25.52 -21.36 -0.05
C GLU A 291 -24.32 -21.46 -1.02
N HIS A 292 -23.14 -21.02 -0.60
CA HIS A 292 -21.93 -21.14 -1.40
C HIS A 292 -21.36 -22.56 -1.37
N VAL A 293 -21.54 -23.31 -0.27
CA VAL A 293 -21.19 -24.75 -0.24
C VAL A 293 -22.01 -25.50 -1.28
N GLU A 294 -23.33 -25.27 -1.32
CA GLU A 294 -24.23 -25.88 -2.31
C GLU A 294 -23.86 -25.46 -3.74
N GLN A 295 -23.59 -24.17 -3.95
CA GLN A 295 -23.16 -23.63 -5.25
C GLN A 295 -21.86 -24.29 -5.73
N PHE A 296 -20.81 -24.30 -4.91
CA PHE A 296 -19.52 -24.87 -5.29
C PHE A 296 -19.58 -26.39 -5.46
N LEU A 297 -20.40 -27.07 -4.67
CA LEU A 297 -20.66 -28.49 -4.84
C LEU A 297 -21.32 -28.77 -6.20
N SER A 298 -22.26 -27.91 -6.62
CA SER A 298 -22.86 -27.99 -7.96
C SER A 298 -21.81 -27.84 -9.05
N TYR A 299 -20.89 -26.86 -8.92
CA TYR A 299 -19.80 -26.66 -9.87
C TYR A 299 -18.92 -27.91 -9.96
N ILE A 300 -18.42 -28.41 -8.83
CA ILE A 300 -17.54 -29.59 -8.76
C ILE A 300 -18.19 -30.82 -9.41
N ARG A 301 -19.48 -31.07 -9.13
CA ARG A 301 -20.21 -32.24 -9.66
C ARG A 301 -20.57 -32.11 -11.13
N SER A 302 -20.68 -30.89 -11.65
CA SER A 302 -21.01 -30.64 -13.05
C SER A 302 -19.82 -30.78 -14.00
N GLU A 303 -18.59 -30.78 -13.46
CA GLU A 303 -17.38 -30.88 -14.26
C GLU A 303 -17.18 -32.26 -14.89
N LYS A 304 -16.70 -32.27 -16.13
CA LYS A 304 -16.38 -33.50 -16.87
C LYS A 304 -15.09 -34.16 -16.38
N THR A 305 -14.12 -33.34 -15.96
CA THR A 305 -12.86 -33.77 -15.35
C THR A 305 -13.00 -33.80 -13.84
N LYS A 306 -12.28 -34.69 -13.17
CA LYS A 306 -12.27 -34.72 -11.70
C LYS A 306 -11.68 -33.41 -11.20
N VAL A 307 -12.42 -32.67 -10.38
CA VAL A 307 -11.86 -31.52 -9.68
C VAL A 307 -10.95 -32.03 -8.58
N SER A 308 -9.63 -31.83 -8.72
CA SER A 308 -8.64 -32.23 -7.71
C SER A 308 -8.54 -31.19 -6.61
N MET A 309 -8.83 -29.93 -6.93
CA MET A 309 -8.79 -28.82 -6.00
C MET A 309 -9.76 -27.72 -6.38
N PHE A 310 -10.35 -27.11 -5.35
CA PHE A 310 -11.20 -25.95 -5.43
C PHE A 310 -10.60 -24.83 -4.57
N VAL A 311 -10.26 -23.70 -5.18
CA VAL A 311 -9.60 -22.57 -4.51
C VAL A 311 -10.60 -21.45 -4.32
N ILE A 312 -10.76 -20.97 -3.09
CA ILE A 312 -11.60 -19.82 -2.78
C ILE A 312 -10.68 -18.67 -2.39
N ILE A 313 -10.83 -17.54 -3.07
CA ILE A 313 -9.96 -16.37 -2.92
C ILE A 313 -10.78 -15.22 -2.36
N ALA A 314 -10.41 -14.71 -1.18
CA ALA A 314 -11.08 -13.59 -0.53
C ALA A 314 -10.06 -12.65 0.13
N HIS A 315 -10.45 -11.48 0.64
CA HIS A 315 -9.50 -10.65 1.39
C HIS A 315 -9.15 -11.26 2.75
N ASP A 316 -10.12 -11.87 3.43
CA ASP A 316 -9.96 -12.51 4.73
C ASP A 316 -11.05 -13.56 4.97
N PHE A 317 -10.85 -14.44 5.94
CA PHE A 317 -11.76 -15.54 6.26
C PHE A 317 -12.12 -15.55 7.74
N SER A 318 -13.38 -15.86 8.05
CA SER A 318 -13.77 -16.12 9.43
C SER A 318 -13.29 -17.52 9.89
N PRO A 319 -13.18 -17.77 11.20
CA PRO A 319 -12.83 -19.11 11.71
C PRO A 319 -13.77 -20.22 11.22
N GLU A 320 -15.05 -19.91 11.01
CA GLU A 320 -16.07 -20.86 10.57
C GLU A 320 -15.89 -21.30 9.11
N ALA A 321 -15.24 -20.46 8.28
CA ALA A 321 -15.04 -20.76 6.87
C ALA A 321 -14.19 -22.03 6.66
N ALA A 322 -13.23 -22.30 7.56
CA ALA A 322 -12.43 -23.52 7.53
C ALA A 322 -13.29 -24.78 7.72
N THR A 323 -14.28 -24.72 8.62
CA THR A 323 -15.23 -25.82 8.83
C THR A 323 -16.08 -26.06 7.58
N GLN A 324 -16.47 -25.00 6.88
CA GLN A 324 -17.26 -25.10 5.64
C GLN A 324 -16.43 -25.64 4.47
N ALA A 325 -15.12 -25.33 4.41
CA ALA A 325 -14.21 -25.97 3.46
C ALA A 325 -14.07 -27.48 3.70
N GLN A 326 -14.00 -27.93 4.96
CA GLN A 326 -14.02 -29.37 5.28
C GLN A 326 -15.36 -30.00 4.87
N LYS A 327 -16.47 -29.30 5.12
CA LYS A 327 -17.80 -29.73 4.73
C LYS A 327 -17.87 -29.96 3.22
N LEU A 328 -17.45 -28.97 2.41
CA LEU A 328 -17.42 -29.07 0.95
C LEU A 328 -16.55 -30.25 0.48
N LYS A 329 -15.36 -30.44 1.07
CA LYS A 329 -14.51 -31.60 0.78
C LYS A 329 -15.28 -32.91 0.95
N VAL A 330 -15.90 -33.12 2.11
CA VAL A 330 -16.61 -34.37 2.43
C VAL A 330 -17.76 -34.61 1.45
N PHE A 331 -18.56 -33.59 1.13
CA PHE A 331 -19.70 -33.75 0.23
C PHE A 331 -19.33 -33.78 -1.25
N SER A 332 -18.14 -33.34 -1.64
CA SER A 332 -17.69 -33.38 -3.03
C SER A 332 -17.54 -34.81 -3.57
N GLU A 333 -17.45 -35.82 -2.70
CA GLU A 333 -17.31 -37.26 -3.00
C GLU A 333 -16.04 -37.65 -3.80
N GLY A 334 -15.45 -36.71 -4.54
CA GLY A 334 -14.08 -36.78 -5.03
C GLY A 334 -13.11 -36.33 -3.94
N ASP A 335 -11.89 -36.87 -3.96
CA ASP A 335 -10.77 -36.38 -3.14
C ASP A 335 -10.33 -34.98 -3.61
N THR A 336 -11.21 -33.99 -3.39
CA THR A 336 -11.06 -32.59 -3.81
C THR A 336 -10.48 -31.80 -2.64
N GLY A 337 -9.28 -31.25 -2.81
CA GLY A 337 -8.75 -30.24 -1.88
C GLY A 337 -9.59 -28.96 -1.92
N VAL A 338 -9.86 -28.33 -0.77
CA VAL A 338 -10.58 -27.04 -0.74
C VAL A 338 -9.72 -26.00 -0.03
N ALA A 339 -8.99 -25.20 -0.80
CA ALA A 339 -8.07 -24.20 -0.30
C ALA A 339 -8.78 -22.85 -0.13
N LEU A 340 -8.61 -22.23 1.04
CA LEU A 340 -9.02 -20.85 1.28
C LEU A 340 -7.75 -19.99 1.28
N ILE A 341 -7.61 -19.06 0.34
CA ILE A 341 -6.39 -18.27 0.18
C ILE A 341 -6.73 -16.78 0.21
N LYS A 342 -6.02 -16.02 1.05
CA LYS A 342 -6.19 -14.57 1.06
C LYS A 342 -5.63 -13.96 -0.22
N ALA A 343 -6.25 -12.91 -0.72
CA ALA A 343 -5.78 -12.20 -1.91
C ALA A 343 -4.32 -11.72 -1.73
N GLU A 344 -3.96 -11.21 -0.55
CA GLU A 344 -2.59 -10.82 -0.19
C GLU A 344 -1.59 -11.98 -0.31
N ASP A 345 -1.99 -13.19 0.11
CA ASP A 345 -1.13 -14.35 0.18
C ASP A 345 -1.01 -15.05 -1.18
N LEU A 346 -2.08 -15.03 -1.98
CA LEU A 346 -2.03 -15.48 -3.37
C LEU A 346 -1.14 -14.56 -4.22
N LYS A 347 -1.25 -13.24 -4.00
CA LYS A 347 -0.38 -12.25 -4.66
C LYS A 347 1.08 -12.46 -4.27
N PHE A 348 1.36 -12.69 -2.99
CA PHE A 348 2.70 -13.07 -2.53
C PHE A 348 3.23 -14.31 -3.26
N VAL A 349 2.45 -15.38 -3.40
CA VAL A 349 2.86 -16.56 -4.17
C VAL A 349 3.17 -16.18 -5.61
N ALA A 350 2.30 -15.42 -6.27
CA ALA A 350 2.48 -14.99 -7.65
C ALA A 350 3.76 -14.19 -7.90
N GLU A 351 4.21 -13.41 -6.92
CA GLU A 351 5.40 -12.56 -7.01
C GLU A 351 6.68 -13.29 -6.63
N ASN A 352 6.62 -14.31 -5.77
CA ASN A 352 7.81 -14.88 -5.13
C ASN A 352 8.10 -16.34 -5.51
N TRP A 353 7.16 -17.07 -6.14
CA TRP A 353 7.31 -18.52 -6.35
C TRP A 353 8.57 -18.91 -7.14
N LYS A 354 9.04 -18.06 -8.05
CA LYS A 354 10.24 -18.34 -8.87
C LYS A 354 11.51 -18.42 -8.02
N ASP A 355 11.58 -17.68 -6.92
CA ASP A 355 12.71 -17.68 -6.01
C ASP A 355 12.83 -19.00 -5.23
N TYR A 356 11.76 -19.79 -5.21
CA TYR A 356 11.74 -21.13 -4.62
C TYR A 356 12.16 -22.21 -5.60
N SER A 357 12.43 -21.90 -6.87
CA SER A 357 12.82 -22.89 -7.87
C SER A 357 14.32 -22.88 -8.15
N GLY A 358 14.97 -24.05 -8.15
CA GLY A 358 16.35 -24.21 -8.62
C GLY A 358 16.47 -24.33 -10.15
N HIS A 359 15.36 -24.32 -10.89
CA HIS A 359 15.33 -24.60 -12.32
C HIS A 359 15.63 -23.36 -13.19
N LYS A 360 16.34 -23.56 -14.30
CA LYS A 360 16.62 -22.48 -15.29
C LYS A 360 15.35 -21.93 -15.95
N SER A 361 14.34 -22.77 -16.10
CA SER A 361 13.01 -22.42 -16.63
C SER A 361 11.97 -22.95 -15.65
N PRO A 362 11.69 -22.20 -14.57
CA PRO A 362 10.79 -22.68 -13.53
C PRO A 362 9.35 -22.70 -14.04
N TYR A 363 8.57 -23.68 -13.59
CA TYR A 363 7.12 -23.77 -13.82
C TYR A 363 6.41 -23.82 -12.47
N PHE A 364 5.24 -23.18 -12.38
CA PHE A 364 4.48 -23.19 -11.15
C PHE A 364 3.68 -24.49 -11.02
N ASP A 365 3.82 -25.19 -9.89
CA ASP A 365 3.07 -26.41 -9.60
C ASP A 365 1.85 -26.11 -8.73
N LEU A 366 0.66 -26.38 -9.26
CA LEU A 366 -0.62 -26.20 -8.57
C LEU A 366 -0.79 -27.05 -7.32
N GLN A 367 0.02 -28.10 -7.12
CA GLN A 367 0.04 -28.85 -5.86
C GLN A 367 0.36 -27.97 -4.65
N VAL A 368 0.98 -26.80 -4.84
CA VAL A 368 1.15 -25.79 -3.79
C VAL A 368 -0.19 -25.44 -3.12
N PHE A 369 -1.29 -25.46 -3.85
CA PHE A 369 -2.63 -25.17 -3.31
C PHE A 369 -3.41 -26.40 -2.86
N ASN A 370 -2.90 -27.62 -3.06
CA ASN A 370 -3.64 -28.85 -2.77
C ASN A 370 -3.68 -29.20 -1.28
N LEU A 371 -4.51 -28.49 -0.51
CA LEU A 371 -4.77 -28.80 0.89
C LEU A 371 -6.09 -28.17 1.35
N THR A 372 -6.86 -28.92 2.13
CA THR A 372 -8.15 -28.43 2.65
C THR A 372 -7.98 -27.66 3.94
N GLN A 373 -7.78 -26.33 3.85
CA GLN A 373 -7.80 -25.38 4.96
C GLN A 373 -7.51 -23.95 4.45
N VAL A 374 -7.42 -22.99 5.37
CA VAL A 374 -6.82 -21.68 5.10
C VAL A 374 -5.32 -21.85 4.86
N LEU A 375 -4.84 -21.40 3.70
CA LEU A 375 -3.42 -21.41 3.36
C LEU A 375 -2.84 -20.02 3.61
N ASP A 376 -2.30 -19.82 4.81
CA ASP A 376 -1.59 -18.59 5.16
C ASP A 376 -0.21 -18.51 4.48
N ARG A 377 0.39 -17.32 4.52
CA ARG A 377 1.73 -17.07 3.97
C ARG A 377 2.79 -18.08 4.39
N LYS A 378 2.82 -18.47 5.66
CA LYS A 378 3.84 -19.37 6.21
C LYS A 378 3.71 -20.76 5.59
N LEU A 379 2.48 -21.26 5.52
CA LEU A 379 2.19 -22.55 4.93
C LEU A 379 2.44 -22.55 3.43
N LEU A 380 2.02 -21.51 2.70
CA LEU A 380 2.27 -21.37 1.27
C LEU A 380 3.78 -21.34 0.97
N SER A 381 4.56 -20.57 1.73
CA SER A 381 6.02 -20.53 1.61
C SER A 381 6.65 -21.91 1.82
N SER A 382 6.19 -22.64 2.84
CA SER A 382 6.66 -24.00 3.10
C SER A 382 6.33 -24.95 1.95
N ARG A 383 5.10 -24.86 1.41
CA ARG A 383 4.67 -25.69 0.28
C ARG A 383 5.41 -25.37 -1.01
N MET A 384 5.70 -24.10 -1.27
CA MET A 384 6.56 -23.71 -2.39
C MET A 384 7.96 -24.32 -2.25
N ASP A 385 8.59 -24.25 -1.07
CA ASP A 385 9.91 -24.88 -0.83
C ASP A 385 9.88 -26.41 -0.95
N TRP A 386 8.76 -27.07 -0.68
CA TRP A 386 8.65 -28.52 -0.83
C TRP A 386 8.37 -28.98 -2.26
N ILE A 387 7.66 -28.17 -3.05
CA ILE A 387 7.07 -28.60 -4.32
C ILE A 387 7.79 -27.98 -5.52
N ILE A 388 8.19 -26.70 -5.45
CA ILE A 388 8.74 -25.95 -6.59
C ILE A 388 10.26 -26.13 -6.76
N LYS A 389 10.91 -26.60 -5.69
CA LYS A 389 12.37 -26.67 -5.53
C LYS A 389 13.11 -27.30 -6.71
#